data_AF-A0AAD4E5B5-F1
#
_entry.id   AF-A0AAD4E5B5-F1
#
_cell.length_a   1.000
_cell.length_b   1.000
_cell.length_c   1.000
_cell.angle_alpha   90.00
_cell.angle_beta   90.00
_cell.angle_gamma   90.00
#
_symmetry.space_group_name_H-M   'P 1'
#
loop_
_entity.id
_entity.type
_entity.pdbx_description
1 polymer ?
#
loop_
_entity_poly.entity_id
_entity_poly.type
_entity_poly.pdbx_seq_one_letter_code
_entity_poly.pdbx_strand_id
1 'polypeptide(L)'
;MFQSISSWWSPTPTPTPAPAPAPAPAPAPALKEKYDPTDPKMNPLNPQGLKPCCACPETKSSRDACFLQNGNEEGKCAEVLKKHVECMRGLGFDI
;
A
#
# COMPACT_ATOMS: atom_id res chain seq x y z
N MET A 1 -1.91 62.64 43.29
CA MET A 1 -0.56 62.07 43.13
C MET A 1 -0.60 61.01 42.05
N PHE A 2 0.34 61.11 41.09
CA PHE A 2 1.03 60.05 40.34
C PHE A 2 0.37 58.66 40.28
N GLN A 3 0.28 57.93 39.19
CA GLN A 3 0.92 57.97 37.88
C GLN A 3 0.39 56.70 37.18
N SER A 4 0.40 56.70 35.85
CA SER A 4 0.68 55.50 35.05
C SER A 4 -0.40 54.39 35.07
N ILE A 5 -0.84 53.84 33.96
CA ILE A 5 -0.13 53.52 32.72
C ILE A 5 -1.18 53.16 31.65
N SER A 6 -0.85 53.52 30.41
CA SER A 6 -1.03 52.76 29.18
C SER A 6 -2.05 51.60 29.24
N SER A 7 -3.07 51.55 28.40
CA SER A 7 -2.86 51.38 26.95
C SER A 7 -4.23 51.49 26.27
N TRP A 8 -4.72 52.70 26.06
CA TRP A 8 -5.95 52.97 25.29
C TRP A 8 -5.72 52.85 23.77
N TRP A 9 -4.91 51.88 23.37
CA TRP A 9 -4.74 51.49 21.98
C TRP A 9 -5.76 50.37 21.68
N SER A 10 -6.95 50.76 21.27
CA SER A 10 -7.91 49.83 20.69
C SER A 10 -7.43 49.47 19.28
N PRO A 11 -7.03 48.21 18.98
CA PRO A 11 -6.75 47.83 17.61
C PRO A 11 -8.08 47.72 16.85
N THR A 12 -8.24 48.58 15.86
CA THR A 12 -9.27 48.48 14.82
C THR A 12 -9.16 47.09 14.16
N PRO A 13 -10.26 46.35 13.93
CA PRO A 13 -10.18 45.09 13.21
C PRO A 13 -9.73 45.38 11.77
N THR A 14 -8.53 44.94 11.43
CA THR A 14 -8.02 44.97 10.07
C THR A 14 -8.85 44.01 9.22
N PRO A 15 -9.34 44.39 8.03
CA PRO A 15 -9.95 43.43 7.12
C PRO A 15 -8.89 42.41 6.69
N THR A 16 -9.03 41.18 7.17
CA THR A 16 -8.25 40.04 6.67
C THR A 16 -8.52 39.91 5.17
N PRO A 17 -7.50 39.94 4.29
CA PRO A 17 -7.71 39.63 2.90
C PRO A 17 -8.18 38.17 2.80
N ALA A 18 -9.31 37.96 2.10
CA ALA A 18 -9.80 36.63 1.78
C ALA A 18 -8.70 35.85 1.04
N PRO A 19 -8.49 34.55 1.35
CA PRO A 19 -7.55 33.74 0.61
C PRO A 19 -7.98 33.70 -0.86
N ALA A 20 -7.02 33.93 -1.76
CA ALA A 20 -7.21 33.76 -3.20
C ALA A 20 -7.77 32.36 -3.49
N PRO A 21 -8.62 32.19 -4.53
CA PRO A 21 -9.08 30.87 -4.93
C PRO A 21 -7.85 30.01 -5.27
N ALA A 22 -7.79 28.83 -4.67
CA ALA A 22 -6.76 27.84 -4.98
C ALA A 22 -6.74 27.59 -6.50
N PRO A 23 -5.56 27.45 -7.13
CA PRO A 23 -5.50 27.03 -8.52
C PRO A 23 -6.25 25.69 -8.65
N ALA A 24 -7.13 25.61 -9.64
CA ALA A 24 -7.82 24.38 -9.99
C ALA A 24 -6.80 23.23 -10.07
N PRO A 25 -7.13 22.02 -9.53
CA PRO A 25 -6.22 20.90 -9.64
C PRO A 25 -5.95 20.64 -11.12
N ALA A 26 -4.67 20.62 -11.48
CA ALA A 26 -4.19 20.14 -12.77
C ALA A 26 -4.84 18.77 -13.09
N PRO A 27 -5.11 18.46 -14.36
CA PRO A 27 -5.73 17.19 -14.72
C PRO A 27 -4.91 16.05 -14.12
N ALA A 28 -5.57 15.24 -13.29
CA ALA A 28 -5.00 14.04 -12.72
C ALA A 28 -4.38 13.21 -13.86
N PRO A 29 -3.13 12.73 -13.74
CA PRO A 29 -2.55 11.89 -14.77
C PRO A 29 -3.44 10.65 -14.93
N ALA A 30 -3.79 10.36 -16.19
CA ALA A 30 -4.53 9.18 -16.60
C ALA A 30 -4.07 7.95 -15.81
N LEU A 31 -5.03 7.28 -15.18
CA LEU A 31 -4.86 6.09 -14.35
C LEU A 31 -3.98 5.09 -15.11
N LYS A 32 -2.71 4.96 -14.70
CA LYS A 32 -1.87 3.85 -15.13
C LYS A 32 -2.59 2.58 -14.70
N GLU A 33 -3.14 1.87 -15.68
CA GLU A 33 -3.79 0.58 -15.47
C GLU A 33 -2.82 -0.29 -14.67
N LYS A 34 -3.19 -0.63 -13.43
CA LYS A 34 -2.33 -1.41 -12.54
C LYS A 34 -2.12 -2.78 -13.18
N TYR A 35 -0.87 -3.26 -13.21
CA TYR A 35 -0.57 -4.62 -13.65
C TYR A 35 -1.31 -5.61 -12.74
N ASP A 36 -2.27 -6.34 -13.32
CA ASP A 36 -2.97 -7.41 -12.64
C ASP A 36 -2.34 -8.76 -13.06
N PRO A 37 -1.59 -9.44 -12.18
CA PRO A 37 -0.91 -10.69 -12.50
C PRO A 37 -1.88 -11.87 -12.72
N THR A 38 -3.17 -11.67 -12.47
CA THR A 38 -4.21 -12.69 -12.63
C THR A 38 -4.89 -12.64 -14.00
N ASP A 39 -4.63 -11.59 -14.80
CA ASP A 39 -5.08 -11.52 -16.18
C ASP A 39 -4.13 -12.31 -17.10
N PRO A 40 -4.59 -13.38 -17.79
CA PRO A 40 -3.74 -14.17 -18.70
C PRO A 40 -3.19 -13.35 -19.88
N LYS A 41 -3.83 -12.22 -20.20
CA LYS A 41 -3.35 -11.28 -21.21
C LYS A 41 -2.11 -10.52 -20.78
N MET A 42 -1.98 -10.23 -19.48
CA MET A 42 -0.85 -9.48 -18.91
C MET A 42 0.25 -10.42 -18.41
N ASN A 43 -0.11 -11.62 -17.96
CA ASN A 43 0.81 -12.63 -17.49
C ASN A 43 0.70 -13.94 -18.28
N PRO A 44 1.44 -14.08 -19.41
CA PRO A 44 1.41 -15.29 -20.23
C PRO A 44 1.95 -16.54 -19.50
N LEU A 45 2.64 -16.38 -18.37
CA LEU A 45 3.12 -17.49 -17.53
C LEU A 45 2.01 -18.08 -16.65
N ASN A 46 0.88 -17.36 -16.51
CA ASN A 46 -0.31 -17.81 -15.79
C ASN A 46 -1.50 -17.93 -16.76
N PRO A 47 -1.51 -18.95 -17.64
CA PRO A 47 -2.55 -19.10 -18.67
C PRO A 47 -3.94 -19.34 -18.07
N GLN A 48 -4.01 -19.81 -16.82
CA GLN A 48 -5.26 -20.08 -16.11
C GLN A 48 -5.78 -18.85 -15.34
N GLY A 49 -5.03 -17.74 -15.31
CA GLY A 49 -5.42 -16.54 -14.58
C GLY A 49 -5.62 -16.76 -13.09
N LEU A 50 -4.85 -17.69 -12.51
CA LEU A 50 -4.96 -18.05 -11.10
C LEU A 50 -4.47 -16.91 -10.22
N LYS A 51 -5.08 -16.77 -9.04
CA LYS A 51 -4.56 -15.91 -7.97
C LYS A 51 -3.33 -16.55 -7.33
N PRO A 52 -2.43 -15.76 -6.72
CA PRO A 52 -1.23 -16.28 -6.05
C PRO A 52 -1.53 -17.38 -5.01
N CYS A 53 -2.67 -17.28 -4.32
CA CYS A 53 -3.12 -18.27 -3.34
C CYS A 53 -3.55 -19.63 -3.96
N CYS A 54 -3.86 -19.67 -5.26
CA CYS A 54 -4.32 -20.86 -5.98
C CYS A 54 -3.28 -21.40 -6.95
N ALA A 55 -2.24 -20.62 -7.25
CA ALA A 55 -1.17 -20.96 -8.17
C ALA A 55 -0.39 -22.23 -7.77
N CYS A 56 -0.23 -22.45 -6.45
CA CYS A 56 0.67 -23.47 -5.92
C CYS A 56 0.04 -24.22 -4.71
N PRO A 57 -0.93 -25.13 -4.93
CA PRO A 57 -1.66 -25.80 -3.86
C PRO A 57 -0.80 -26.76 -3.01
N GLU A 58 0.14 -27.45 -3.65
CA GLU A 58 1.09 -28.38 -3.00
C GLU A 58 1.96 -27.63 -1.96
N THR A 59 2.69 -26.61 -2.41
CA THR A 59 3.61 -25.86 -1.54
C THR A 59 2.86 -25.00 -0.52
N LYS A 60 1.67 -24.50 -0.86
CA LYS A 60 0.78 -23.81 0.08
C LYS A 60 0.36 -24.73 1.23
N SER A 61 -0.06 -25.96 0.92
CA SER A 61 -0.51 -26.92 1.94
C SER A 61 0.63 -27.29 2.88
N SER A 62 1.84 -27.52 2.34
CA SER A 62 3.03 -27.78 3.15
C SER A 62 3.38 -26.58 4.05
N ARG A 63 3.31 -25.36 3.50
CA ARG A 63 3.53 -24.13 4.26
C ARG A 63 2.51 -23.99 5.40
N ASP A 64 1.22 -24.13 5.09
CA ASP A 64 0.13 -24.04 6.06
C ASP A 64 0.27 -25.10 7.15
N ALA A 65 0.59 -26.34 6.79
CA ALA A 65 0.87 -27.41 7.75
C ALA A 65 2.07 -27.07 8.66
N CYS A 66 3.14 -26.50 8.09
CA CYS A 66 4.30 -26.07 8.88
C CYS A 66 3.94 -24.99 9.89
N PHE A 67 3.15 -23.97 9.49
CA PHE A 67 2.68 -22.91 10.40
C PHE A 67 1.72 -23.43 11.46
N LEU A 68 0.89 -24.43 11.16
CA LEU A 68 0.00 -25.04 12.16
C LEU A 68 0.76 -25.87 13.20
N GLN A 69 1.85 -26.53 12.81
CA GLN A 69 2.66 -27.37 13.71
C GLN A 69 3.67 -26.56 14.52
N ASN A 70 4.31 -25.57 13.88
CA ASN A 70 5.42 -24.81 14.47
C ASN A 70 5.04 -23.38 14.87
N GLY A 71 3.80 -22.94 14.60
CA GLY A 71 3.40 -21.56 14.85
C GLY A 71 4.14 -20.55 13.98
N ASN A 72 4.21 -19.30 14.45
CA ASN A 72 4.93 -18.20 13.78
C ASN A 72 6.40 -18.12 14.23
N GLU A 73 7.02 -19.26 14.50
CA GLU A 73 8.43 -19.31 14.89
C GLU A 73 9.31 -18.97 13.67
N GLU A 74 10.05 -17.85 13.77
CA GLU A 74 10.95 -17.39 12.71
C GLU A 74 11.97 -18.47 12.35
N GLY A 75 12.02 -18.84 11.08
CA GLY A 75 13.01 -19.77 10.53
C GLY A 75 12.59 -21.23 10.37
N LYS A 76 11.63 -21.75 11.16
CA LYS A 76 11.23 -23.17 11.06
C LYS A 76 10.54 -23.53 9.74
N CYS A 77 9.77 -22.60 9.19
CA CYS A 77 9.05 -22.79 7.92
C CYS A 77 9.73 -22.09 6.74
N ALA A 78 10.96 -21.58 6.90
CA ALA A 78 11.64 -20.78 5.88
C ALA A 78 11.86 -21.57 4.58
N GLU A 79 12.24 -22.85 4.67
CA GLU A 79 12.42 -23.69 3.48
C GLU A 79 11.12 -23.91 2.73
N VAL A 80 10.05 -24.24 3.46
CA VAL A 80 8.72 -24.51 2.89
C VAL A 80 8.13 -23.24 2.25
N LEU A 81 8.34 -22.09 2.90
CA LEU A 81 7.95 -20.80 2.38
C LEU A 81 8.74 -20.41 1.13
N LYS A 82 10.05 -20.67 1.10
CA LYS A 82 10.90 -20.46 -0.08
C LYS A 82 10.38 -21.26 -1.27
N LYS A 83 10.00 -22.53 -1.08
CA LYS A 83 9.40 -23.36 -2.15
C LYS A 83 8.09 -22.79 -2.67
N HIS A 84 7.26 -22.23 -1.80
CA HIS A 84 6.02 -21.57 -2.19
C HIS A 84 6.27 -20.30 -3.01
N VAL A 85 7.22 -19.46 -2.58
CA VAL A 85 7.63 -18.24 -3.31
C VAL A 85 8.26 -18.59 -4.66
N GLU A 86 9.14 -19.59 -4.73
CA GLU A 86 9.74 -20.07 -5.97
C GLU A 86 8.66 -20.50 -6.98
N CYS A 87 7.64 -21.23 -6.53
CA CYS A 87 6.53 -21.65 -7.38
C CYS A 87 5.74 -20.46 -7.94
N MET A 88 5.40 -19.47 -7.10
CA MET A 88 4.66 -18.29 -7.55
C MET A 88 5.53 -17.39 -8.46
N ARG A 89 6.84 -17.27 -8.21
CA ARG A 89 7.76 -16.55 -9.10
C ARG A 89 7.88 -17.20 -10.48
N GLY A 90 7.82 -18.52 -10.56
CA GLY A 90 7.79 -19.25 -11.83
C GLY A 90 6.56 -18.93 -12.69
N LEU A 91 5.48 -18.47 -12.07
CA LEU A 91 4.23 -18.08 -12.72
C LEU A 91 4.14 -16.57 -12.97
N GLY A 92 5.21 -15.81 -12.74
CA GLY A 92 5.23 -14.37 -13.03
C GLY A 92 4.57 -13.47 -11.96
N PHE A 93 4.35 -13.98 -10.75
CA PHE A 93 3.95 -13.16 -9.60
C PHE A 93 5.17 -12.51 -8.96
N ASP A 94 5.11 -11.19 -8.68
CA ASP A 94 6.14 -10.41 -7.99
C ASP A 94 5.80 -10.32 -6.48
N ILE A 95 6.66 -10.89 -5.62
CA ILE A 95 6.39 -11.30 -4.21
C ILE A 95 7.68 -11.34 -3.40
#